data_AF-A0A8T3LYQ0-F1
#
_entry.id   AF-A0A8T3LYQ0-F1
#
_cell.length_a   1.000
_cell.length_b   1.000
_cell.length_c   1.000
_cell.angle_alpha   90.00
_cell.angle_beta   90.00
_cell.angle_gamma   90.00
#
_symmetry.space_group_name_H-M   'P 1'
#
loop_
_entity.id
_entity.type
_entity.pdbx_description
1 polymer ?
#
loop_
_entity_poly.entity_id
_entity_poly.type
_entity_poly.pdbx_seq_one_letter_code
_entity_poly.pdbx_strand_id
1 'polypeptide(L)'
;MSEIDGQGYREMVAAQDDAQVDTWAGDLFIDFAKRLGVGVAIDAFCHAAGLDARGFQRAFLVGGGPDHVVGIDTAGSLAAPIFELPKAIGGLRRIDPAARLKLVDFLVDHREVMSYTA
;
A
#
# COMPACT_ATOMS: atom_id res chain seq x y z
N MET A 1 -7.65 20.97 -16.34
CA MET A 1 -7.03 19.64 -16.18
C MET A 1 -8.16 18.68 -15.91
N SER A 2 -8.39 17.70 -16.78
CA SER A 2 -9.56 16.82 -16.66
C SER A 2 -9.46 16.07 -15.33
N GLU A 3 -10.43 16.25 -14.44
CA GLU A 3 -10.65 15.30 -13.35
C GLU A 3 -10.89 13.96 -14.00
N ILE A 4 -9.89 13.08 -13.97
CA ILE A 4 -10.10 11.70 -14.35
C ILE A 4 -10.98 11.12 -13.24
N ASP A 5 -12.19 10.70 -13.59
CA ASP A 5 -13.08 10.03 -12.65
C ASP A 5 -12.46 8.70 -12.16
N GLY A 6 -13.06 8.07 -11.14
CA GLY A 6 -12.49 6.85 -10.54
C GLY A 6 -12.28 5.71 -11.54
N GLN A 7 -13.14 5.62 -12.56
CA GLN A 7 -13.06 4.59 -13.60
C GLN A 7 -11.91 4.87 -14.57
N GLY A 8 -11.77 6.11 -15.03
CA GLY A 8 -10.65 6.52 -15.88
C GLY A 8 -9.30 6.36 -15.18
N TYR A 9 -9.23 6.60 -13.86
CA TYR A 9 -8.00 6.44 -13.10
C TYR A 9 -7.64 4.95 -12.99
N ARG A 10 -8.63 4.09 -12.73
CA ARG A 10 -8.43 2.64 -12.73
C ARG A 10 -7.90 2.13 -14.07
N GLU A 11 -8.47 2.58 -15.18
CA GLU A 11 -8.02 2.20 -16.52
C GLU A 11 -6.57 2.64 -16.78
N MET A 12 -6.22 3.88 -16.38
CA MET A 12 -4.86 4.41 -16.48
C MET A 12 -3.86 3.56 -15.67
N VAL A 13 -4.19 3.21 -14.43
CA VAL A 13 -3.32 2.41 -13.55
C VAL A 13 -3.21 0.97 -14.07
N ALA A 14 -4.33 0.35 -14.47
CA ALA A 14 -4.35 -1.02 -14.97
C ALA A 14 -3.59 -1.19 -16.30
N ALA A 15 -3.43 -0.13 -17.08
CA ALA A 15 -2.64 -0.12 -18.32
C ALA A 15 -1.12 -0.11 -18.08
N GLN A 16 -0.64 0.18 -16.87
CA GLN A 16 0.79 0.21 -16.57
C GLN A 16 1.37 -1.18 -16.35
N ASP A 17 2.69 -1.31 -16.52
CA ASP A 17 3.39 -2.53 -16.14
C ASP A 17 3.42 -2.74 -14.61
N ASP A 18 3.85 -3.94 -14.18
CA ASP A 18 3.89 -4.27 -12.75
C ASP A 18 4.86 -3.40 -11.95
N ALA A 19 6.00 -3.03 -12.54
CA ALA A 19 7.01 -2.24 -11.84
C ALA A 19 6.51 -0.82 -11.56
N GLN A 20 5.76 -0.23 -12.49
CA GLN A 20 5.16 1.08 -12.33
C GLN A 20 4.04 1.07 -11.29
N VAL A 21 3.19 0.04 -11.28
CA VAL A 21 2.16 -0.16 -10.24
C VAL A 21 2.80 -0.30 -8.86
N ASP A 22 3.87 -1.09 -8.75
CA ASP A 22 4.57 -1.30 -7.48
C ASP A 22 5.23 -0.01 -6.98
N THR A 23 5.82 0.77 -7.89
CA THR A 23 6.40 2.09 -7.59
C THR A 23 5.34 3.05 -7.05
N TRP A 24 4.22 3.20 -7.76
CA TRP A 24 3.14 4.08 -7.32
C TRP A 24 2.52 3.63 -6.01
N ALA A 25 2.31 2.32 -5.82
CA ALA A 25 1.80 1.82 -4.56
C ALA A 25 2.77 2.10 -3.41
N GLY A 26 4.08 2.05 -3.65
CA GLY A 26 5.12 2.37 -2.67
C GLY A 26 5.10 3.85 -2.27
N ASP A 27 5.02 4.73 -3.26
CA ASP A 27 4.91 6.17 -3.06
C ASP A 27 3.63 6.53 -2.29
N LEU A 28 2.49 5.95 -2.70
CA LEU A 28 1.21 6.12 -2.01
C LEU A 28 1.34 5.68 -0.54
N PHE A 29 1.92 4.50 -0.28
CA PHE A 29 2.04 3.98 1.08
C PHE A 29 2.83 4.94 1.98
N ILE A 30 3.95 5.48 1.47
CA ILE A 30 4.75 6.46 2.19
C ILE A 30 3.97 7.75 2.43
N ASP A 31 3.32 8.30 1.41
CA ASP A 31 2.59 9.56 1.51
C ASP A 31 1.37 9.45 2.43
N PHE A 32 0.66 8.33 2.36
CA PHE A 32 -0.43 8.00 3.27
C PHE A 32 0.09 7.99 4.70
N ALA A 33 1.17 7.25 4.98
CA ALA A 33 1.72 7.14 6.32
C ALA A 33 2.22 8.49 6.87
N LYS A 34 2.80 9.35 6.02
CA LYS A 34 3.22 10.71 6.40
C LYS A 34 2.05 11.62 6.74
N ARG A 35 0.93 11.50 6.02
CA ARG A 35 -0.23 12.41 6.16
C ARG A 35 -1.21 11.98 7.24
N LEU A 36 -1.48 10.68 7.32
CA LEU A 36 -2.56 10.12 8.12
C LEU A 36 -2.05 9.17 9.23
N GLY A 37 -0.75 8.88 9.24
CA GLY A 37 -0.11 8.02 10.23
C GLY A 37 0.10 6.59 9.72
N VAL A 38 1.15 5.94 10.25
CA VAL A 38 1.57 4.58 9.87
C VAL A 38 0.47 3.55 10.05
N GLY A 39 -0.17 3.52 11.23
CA GLY A 39 -1.20 2.52 11.53
C GLY A 39 -2.38 2.60 10.57
N VAL A 40 -2.84 3.82 10.24
CA VAL A 40 -3.94 4.05 9.29
C VAL A 40 -3.53 3.63 7.87
N ALA A 41 -2.31 3.94 7.44
CA ALA A 41 -1.82 3.52 6.14
C ALA A 41 -1.71 1.99 6.02
N ILE A 42 -1.24 1.32 7.09
CA ILE A 42 -1.19 -0.15 7.13
C ILE A 42 -2.60 -0.74 7.08
N ASP A 43 -3.55 -0.20 7.83
CA ASP A 43 -4.94 -0.66 7.83
C ASP A 43 -5.60 -0.50 6.46
N ALA A 44 -5.40 0.66 5.81
CA ALA A 44 -5.87 0.92 4.45
C ALA A 44 -5.30 -0.08 3.43
N PHE A 45 -3.99 -0.33 3.48
CA PHE A 45 -3.36 -1.36 2.65
C PHE A 45 -3.90 -2.75 2.95
N CYS A 46 -4.10 -3.10 4.22
CA CYS A 46 -4.68 -4.38 4.63
C CYS A 46 -6.09 -4.56 4.09
N HIS A 47 -6.91 -3.51 4.13
CA HIS A 47 -8.27 -3.52 3.59
C HIS A 47 -8.26 -3.80 2.08
N ALA A 48 -7.50 -3.04 1.29
CA ALA A 48 -7.40 -3.23 -0.15
C ALA A 48 -6.78 -4.59 -0.53
N ALA A 49 -5.80 -5.07 0.25
CA ALA A 49 -5.14 -6.35 0.02
C ALA A 49 -5.90 -7.56 0.60
N GLY A 50 -6.97 -7.35 1.36
CA GLY A 50 -7.67 -8.41 2.09
C GLY A 50 -6.77 -9.15 3.07
N LEU A 51 -5.88 -8.42 3.75
CA LEU A 51 -4.95 -8.96 4.76
C LEU A 51 -5.46 -8.64 6.17
N ASP A 52 -5.20 -9.56 7.10
CA ASP A 52 -5.21 -9.24 8.52
C ASP A 52 -3.81 -8.80 8.98
N ALA A 53 -3.66 -8.49 10.27
CA ALA A 53 -2.38 -8.02 10.81
C ALA A 53 -1.23 -9.03 10.60
N ARG A 54 -1.53 -10.34 10.70
CA ARG A 54 -0.54 -11.40 10.45
C ARG A 54 -0.20 -11.50 8.97
N GLY A 55 -1.18 -11.32 8.09
CA GLY A 55 -1.03 -11.24 6.65
C GLY A 55 -0.11 -10.09 6.26
N PHE A 56 -0.31 -8.90 6.84
CA PHE A 56 0.58 -7.76 6.65
C PHE A 56 2.00 -8.07 7.12
N GLN A 57 2.16 -8.56 8.35
CA GLN A 57 3.48 -8.91 8.87
C GLN A 57 4.20 -9.92 7.96
N ARG A 58 3.49 -10.95 7.49
CA ARG A 58 4.04 -11.92 6.54
C ARG A 58 4.44 -11.27 5.22
N ALA A 59 3.60 -10.42 4.63
CA ALA A 59 3.94 -9.69 3.41
C ALA A 59 5.19 -8.83 3.63
N PHE A 60 5.22 -8.02 4.69
CA PHE A 60 6.37 -7.19 5.04
C PHE A 60 7.67 -7.99 5.16
N LEU A 61 7.67 -9.11 5.91
CA LEU A 61 8.84 -9.97 6.09
C LEU A 61 9.29 -10.64 4.78
N VAL A 62 8.36 -11.23 4.04
CA VAL A 62 8.65 -11.84 2.72
C VAL A 62 9.15 -10.78 1.73
N GLY A 63 8.74 -9.53 1.92
CA GLY A 63 9.21 -8.34 1.22
C GLY A 63 10.66 -7.96 1.48
N GLY A 64 11.29 -8.51 2.53
CA GLY A 64 12.62 -8.13 3.02
C GLY A 64 12.59 -7.08 4.14
N GLY A 65 11.42 -6.86 4.76
CA GLY A 65 11.27 -6.00 5.92
C GLY A 65 11.96 -6.60 7.14
N PRO A 66 12.68 -5.81 7.97
CA PRO A 66 13.33 -6.35 9.16
C PRO A 66 12.29 -6.82 10.19
N ASP A 67 12.48 -7.99 10.75
CA ASP A 67 11.53 -8.61 11.69
C ASP A 67 11.37 -7.85 13.02
N HIS A 68 12.45 -7.27 13.52
CA HIS A 68 12.49 -6.52 14.76
C HIS A 68 11.90 -5.10 14.67
N VAL A 69 11.45 -4.66 13.48
CA VAL A 69 10.87 -3.32 13.30
C VAL A 69 9.37 -3.32 13.00
N VAL A 70 8.75 -4.50 12.87
CA VAL A 70 7.29 -4.62 12.69
C VAL A 70 6.67 -5.19 13.96
N GLY A 71 5.62 -4.54 14.46
CA GLY A 71 4.98 -4.95 15.70
C GLY A 71 3.67 -4.24 15.95
N ILE A 72 3.15 -4.41 17.17
CA ILE A 72 1.95 -3.73 17.64
C ILE A 72 2.38 -2.58 18.56
N ASP A 73 1.86 -1.38 18.29
CA ASP A 73 2.13 -0.19 19.10
C ASP A 73 1.33 -0.19 20.42
N THR A 74 1.54 0.84 21.23
CA THR A 74 0.87 0.99 22.52
C THR A 74 -0.65 1.20 22.42
N ALA A 75 -1.16 1.57 21.23
CA ALA A 75 -2.58 1.71 20.94
C ALA A 75 -3.19 0.42 20.36
N GLY A 76 -2.41 -0.66 20.22
CA GLY A 76 -2.87 -1.93 19.66
C GLY A 76 -2.87 -1.97 18.13
N SER A 77 -2.30 -0.97 17.46
CA SER A 77 -2.22 -0.89 15.99
C SER A 77 -0.92 -1.49 15.46
N LEU A 78 -0.93 -2.02 14.24
CA LEU A 78 0.30 -2.39 13.56
C LEU A 78 1.16 -1.15 13.31
N ALA A 79 2.46 -1.28 13.52
CA ALA A 79 3.45 -0.25 13.28
C ALA A 79 4.70 -0.84 12.63
N ALA A 80 5.26 -0.07 11.69
CA ALA A 80 6.56 -0.31 11.06
C ALA A 80 7.17 1.04 10.63
N PRO A 81 8.50 1.13 10.41
CA PRO A 81 9.10 2.35 9.90
C PRO A 81 8.53 2.74 8.53
N ILE A 82 8.19 4.02 8.35
CA ILE A 82 7.53 4.52 7.13
C ILE A 82 8.29 4.13 5.86
N PHE A 83 9.62 4.26 5.86
CA PHE A 83 10.47 3.97 4.71
C PHE A 83 10.59 2.46 4.40
N GLU A 84 10.18 1.60 5.33
CA GLU A 84 10.17 0.15 5.15
C GLU A 84 8.83 -0.35 4.59
N LEU A 85 7.74 0.43 4.71
CA LEU A 85 6.39 0.04 4.28
C LEU A 85 6.31 -0.47 2.83
N PRO A 86 7.00 0.12 1.84
CA PRO A 86 6.96 -0.38 0.46
C PRO A 86 7.41 -1.83 0.32
N LYS A 87 8.17 -2.40 1.27
CA LYS A 87 8.56 -3.81 1.22
C LYS A 87 7.35 -4.75 1.28
N ALA A 88 6.25 -4.35 1.93
CA ALA A 88 5.02 -5.12 1.94
C ALA A 88 4.42 -5.34 0.54
N ILE A 89 4.70 -4.46 -0.43
CA ILE A 89 4.25 -4.58 -1.83
C ILE A 89 4.96 -5.75 -2.51
N GLY A 90 6.30 -5.77 -2.45
CA GLY A 90 7.10 -6.88 -2.97
C GLY A 90 6.79 -8.19 -2.25
N GLY A 91 6.45 -8.10 -0.96
CA GLY A 91 5.89 -9.20 -0.18
C GLY A 91 4.60 -9.76 -0.74
N LEU A 92 3.60 -8.89 -0.91
CA LEU A 92 2.28 -9.23 -1.45
C LEU A 92 2.41 -9.89 -2.82
N ARG A 93 3.25 -9.34 -3.71
CA ARG A 93 3.57 -9.92 -5.03
C ARG A 93 4.06 -11.36 -4.98
N ARG A 94 4.79 -11.75 -3.93
CA ARG A 94 5.33 -13.10 -3.77
C ARG A 94 4.34 -14.08 -3.16
N ILE A 95 3.39 -13.59 -2.36
CA ILE A 95 2.50 -14.45 -1.57
C ILE A 95 1.10 -14.59 -2.13
N ASP A 96 0.68 -13.69 -3.03
CA ASP A 96 -0.68 -13.63 -3.55
C ASP A 96 -0.69 -13.50 -5.09
N PRO A 97 -1.26 -14.47 -5.83
CA PRO A 97 -1.36 -14.38 -7.28
C PRO A 97 -2.25 -13.23 -7.79
N ALA A 98 -3.16 -12.72 -6.95
CA ALA A 98 -4.02 -11.57 -7.25
C ALA A 98 -3.40 -10.22 -6.81
N ALA A 99 -2.14 -10.21 -6.36
CA ALA A 99 -1.46 -9.01 -5.85
C ALA A 99 -1.57 -7.81 -6.80
N ARG A 100 -1.43 -8.02 -8.12
CA ARG A 100 -1.56 -6.94 -9.10
C ARG A 100 -2.88 -6.19 -8.96
N LEU A 101 -4.00 -6.92 -8.93
CA LEU A 101 -5.33 -6.32 -8.84
C LEU A 101 -5.51 -5.57 -7.52
N LYS A 102 -5.05 -6.15 -6.41
CA LYS A 102 -5.11 -5.55 -5.08
C LYS A 102 -4.31 -4.26 -4.96
N LEU A 103 -3.15 -4.18 -5.62
CA LEU A 103 -2.35 -2.96 -5.66
C LEU A 103 -3.01 -1.87 -6.52
N VAL A 104 -3.66 -2.26 -7.61
CA VAL A 104 -4.50 -1.34 -8.41
C VAL A 104 -5.66 -0.82 -7.57
N ASP A 105 -6.34 -1.69 -6.81
CA ASP A 105 -7.43 -1.30 -5.90
C ASP A 105 -6.93 -0.31 -4.84
N PHE A 106 -5.81 -0.61 -4.18
CA PHE A 106 -5.17 0.28 -3.21
C PHE A 106 -4.87 1.67 -3.79
N LEU A 107 -4.38 1.74 -5.03
CA LEU A 107 -4.14 3.02 -5.72
C LEU A 107 -5.42 3.77 -6.04
N VAL A 108 -6.44 3.08 -6.54
CA VAL A 108 -7.72 3.69 -6.97
C VAL A 108 -8.52 4.22 -5.78
N ASP A 109 -8.56 3.45 -4.69
CA ASP A 109 -9.31 3.77 -3.47
C ASP A 109 -8.72 4.96 -2.72
N HIS A 110 -7.43 5.27 -2.94
CA HIS A 110 -6.71 6.32 -2.23
C HIS A 110 -6.06 7.35 -3.15
N ARG A 111 -6.56 7.49 -4.38
CA ARG A 111 -6.05 8.43 -5.40
C ARG A 111 -5.96 9.88 -4.91
N GLU A 112 -6.84 10.28 -4.01
CA GLU A 112 -6.84 11.62 -3.38
C GLU A 112 -5.64 11.88 -2.46
N VAL A 113 -5.02 10.84 -1.93
CA VAL A 113 -3.80 10.97 -1.11
C VAL A 113 -2.60 11.36 -1.99
N MET A 114 -2.55 10.86 -3.23
CA MET A 114 -1.52 11.21 -4.22
C MET A 114 -1.83 12.49 -5.00
N SER A 115 -3.10 12.86 -5.15
CA SER A 115 -3.49 14.07 -5.86
C SER A 115 -3.04 15.30 -5.04
N TYR A 116 -2.12 16.09 -5.59
CA TYR A 116 -1.71 17.37 -5.02
C TYR A 116 -2.87 18.37 -5.11
N THR A 117 -3.85 18.27 -4.23
CA THR A 117 -4.82 19.36 -4.03
C THR A 117 -4.20 20.37 -3.07
N ALA A 118 -3.55 21.38 -3.66
CA ALA A 118 -3.47 22.72 -3.10
C ALA A 118 -4.45 23.61 -3.89
#